data_AF-A0A844FS00-F1
#
_entry.id   AF-A0A844FS00-F1
#
_cell.length_a   1.000
_cell.length_b   1.000
_cell.length_c   1.000
_cell.angle_alpha   90.00
_cell.angle_beta   90.00
_cell.angle_gamma   90.00
#
_symmetry.space_group_name_H-M   'P 1'
#
loop_
_entity.id
_entity.type
_entity.pdbx_description
1 polymer ?
#
loop_
_entity_poly.entity_id
_entity_poly.type
_entity_poly.pdbx_seq_one_letter_code
_entity_poly.pdbx_strand_id
1 'polypeptide(L)'
;MLKNIGFKISVVVIVAMIVGLLGYNHYTEKMNAESLSKEEVTTPTETKPENTKKNNIIAIGDGFVNGQVNFIDALSNDANANVTQFGGVSDTSTDVAIRANALNVYVNNITIPSSVSPVAITLYNQQGESLDALHGKGTNFDNVTIGGIEGQLSYNQQDKKLYFSRNNAGKETAITKLTQVEGQKVEFNANDTYVFFVGQNDPYYKGSIFKTINNINAIVKKYNINKYVVVSLTSKRHYEIVDDMNDVLKEEFKDHYLDFRTYLLTSGLKDAGIQPTKQDTTDIKQQKIPTSLLNQDLFTGNKSFNDLLAKQINEKMKALGYLK
;
A
#
# COMPACT_ATOMS: atom_id res chain seq x y z
N MET A 1 55.50 -8.20 7.64
CA MET A 1 55.20 -6.96 8.40
C MET A 1 54.03 -6.14 7.83
N LEU A 2 53.75 -6.12 6.51
CA LEU A 2 52.67 -5.29 5.93
C LEU A 2 51.22 -5.72 6.22
N LYS A 3 50.93 -7.02 6.46
CA LYS A 3 49.55 -7.50 6.71
C LYS A 3 48.93 -6.97 8.03
N ASN A 4 49.75 -6.70 9.04
CA ASN A 4 49.29 -6.19 10.34
C ASN A 4 49.04 -4.68 10.36
N ILE A 5 49.52 -3.94 9.36
CA ILE A 5 49.33 -2.49 9.26
C ILE A 5 47.97 -2.19 8.63
N GLY A 6 47.59 -2.91 7.57
CA GLY A 6 46.28 -2.78 6.93
C GLY A 6 45.11 -3.08 7.89
N PHE A 7 45.20 -4.17 8.67
CA PHE A 7 44.17 -4.52 9.64
C PHE A 7 44.00 -3.45 10.74
N LYS A 8 45.09 -2.88 11.25
CA LYS A 8 45.05 -1.82 12.27
C LYS A 8 44.44 -0.53 11.73
N ILE A 9 44.75 -0.16 10.49
CA ILE A 9 44.16 1.02 9.84
C ILE A 9 42.65 0.83 9.63
N SER A 10 42.21 -0.35 9.16
CA SER A 10 40.79 -0.65 8.99
C SER A 10 39.99 -0.59 10.30
N VAL A 11 40.56 -1.10 11.41
CA VAL A 11 39.90 -1.04 12.73
C VAL A 11 39.77 0.41 13.22
N VAL A 12 40.79 1.25 13.04
CA VAL A 12 40.73 2.67 13.43
C VAL A 12 39.67 3.44 12.64
N VAL A 13 39.54 3.17 11.34
CA VAL A 13 38.50 3.81 10.50
C VAL A 13 37.10 3.38 10.92
N ILE A 14 36.89 2.09 11.20
CA ILE A 14 35.58 1.58 11.65
C ILE A 14 35.21 2.18 13.01
N VAL A 15 36.15 2.25 13.96
CA VAL A 15 35.91 2.88 15.27
C VAL A 15 35.59 4.36 15.12
N ALA A 16 36.28 5.09 14.25
CA ALA A 16 35.98 6.49 13.97
C ALA A 16 34.59 6.69 13.36
N MET A 17 34.14 5.80 12.47
CA MET A 17 32.78 5.83 11.92
C MET A 17 31.71 5.54 12.99
N ILE A 18 31.94 4.57 13.87
CA ILE A 18 31.01 4.26 14.97
C ILE A 18 30.90 5.42 15.94
N VAL A 19 32.02 6.03 16.33
CA VAL A 19 32.02 7.22 17.22
C VAL A 19 31.35 8.41 16.54
N GLY A 20 31.53 8.59 15.23
CA GLY A 20 30.83 9.61 14.44
C GLY A 20 29.31 9.40 14.41
N LEU A 21 28.86 8.16 14.21
CA LEU A 21 27.44 7.80 14.22
C LEU A 21 26.79 7.99 15.59
N LEU A 22 27.48 7.59 16.67
CA LEU A 22 27.01 7.79 18.04
C LEU A 22 26.96 9.28 18.41
N GLY A 23 27.96 10.06 18.00
CA GLY A 23 27.99 11.51 18.21
C GLY A 23 26.88 12.24 17.44
N TYR A 24 26.61 11.82 16.20
CA TYR A 24 25.50 12.34 15.40
C TYR A 24 24.15 12.02 16.04
N ASN A 25 23.94 10.79 16.50
CA ASN A 25 22.69 10.39 17.16
C ASN A 25 22.45 11.22 18.44
N HIS A 26 23.48 11.39 19.28
CA HIS A 26 23.39 12.18 20.51
C HIS A 26 23.14 13.68 20.25
N TYR A 27 23.74 14.24 19.20
CA TYR A 27 23.48 15.62 18.78
C TYR A 27 22.02 15.82 18.32
N THR A 28 21.49 14.85 17.57
CA THR A 28 20.11 14.89 17.05
C THR A 28 19.09 14.76 18.19
N GLU A 29 19.33 13.86 19.14
CA GLU A 29 18.51 13.73 20.36
C GLU A 29 18.50 15.01 21.20
N LYS A 30 19.66 15.67 21.36
CA LYS A 30 19.75 16.93 22.10
C LYS A 30 18.98 18.06 21.43
N MET A 31 19.08 18.19 20.11
CA MET A 31 18.33 19.20 19.35
C MET A 31 16.82 18.95 19.42
N ASN A 32 16.39 17.69 19.39
CA ASN A 32 14.98 17.33 19.55
C ASN A 32 14.48 17.64 20.97
N ALA A 33 15.27 17.34 22.01
CA ALA A 33 14.93 17.66 23.40
C ALA A 33 14.84 19.18 23.65
N GLU A 34 15.73 19.98 23.07
CA GLU A 34 15.70 21.45 23.17
C GLU A 34 14.55 22.09 22.38
N SER A 35 14.02 21.40 21.36
CA SER A 35 12.83 21.83 20.63
C SER A 35 11.54 21.56 21.40
N LEU A 36 11.47 20.46 22.15
CA LEU A 36 10.32 20.05 22.97
C LEU A 36 10.18 20.88 24.25
N SER A 37 11.28 21.43 24.79
CA SER A 37 11.23 22.24 26.02
C SER A 37 10.79 23.70 25.82
N LYS A 38 10.44 24.11 24.58
CA LYS A 38 10.08 25.50 24.23
C LYS A 38 8.60 25.72 23.95
N GLU A 39 7.75 24.71 24.08
CA GLU A 39 6.29 24.91 24.02
C GLU A 39 5.76 25.32 25.40
N GLU A 40 5.43 26.60 25.54
CA GLU A 40 4.80 27.18 26.72
C GLU A 40 3.35 26.65 26.89
N VAL A 41 3.04 26.26 28.12
CA VAL A 41 1.71 25.83 28.57
C VAL A 41 0.80 27.04 28.77
N THR A 42 -0.33 27.09 28.06
CA THR A 42 -1.46 27.95 28.43
C THR A 42 -2.79 27.20 28.37
N THR A 43 -3.58 27.30 29.44
CA THR A 43 -5.02 26.95 29.51
C THR A 43 -5.65 27.77 30.64
N PRO A 44 -6.99 27.94 30.74
CA PRO A 44 -8.07 27.62 29.78
C PRO A 44 -9.09 28.77 29.56
N THR A 45 -10.03 28.56 28.62
CA THR A 45 -11.52 28.70 28.75
C THR A 45 -12.16 29.34 27.49
N GLU A 46 -12.96 28.55 26.76
CA GLU A 46 -14.39 28.78 26.46
C GLU A 46 -14.85 27.85 25.32
N THR A 47 -15.81 26.98 25.63
CA THR A 47 -16.44 26.03 24.72
C THR A 47 -17.28 26.75 23.67
N LYS A 48 -16.76 26.84 22.45
CA LYS A 48 -17.53 27.04 21.22
C LYS A 48 -17.75 25.68 20.56
N PRO A 49 -18.93 25.36 20.00
CA PRO A 49 -19.15 24.07 19.35
C PRO A 49 -18.14 23.93 18.20
N GLU A 50 -17.20 23.02 18.38
CA GLU A 50 -16.17 22.73 17.40
C GLU A 50 -16.87 22.04 16.23
N ASN A 51 -17.01 22.75 15.12
CA ASN A 51 -17.30 22.12 13.84
C ASN A 51 -16.02 21.38 13.43
N THR A 52 -15.78 20.24 14.10
CA THR A 52 -14.54 19.47 14.00
C THR A 52 -14.40 18.99 12.57
N LYS A 53 -13.43 19.54 11.85
CA LYS A 53 -13.04 19.03 10.55
C LYS A 53 -12.59 17.59 10.74
N LYS A 54 -13.40 16.63 10.28
CA LYS A 54 -13.05 15.20 10.32
C LYS A 54 -11.74 14.98 9.55
N ASN A 55 -10.89 14.11 10.09
CA ASN A 55 -9.70 13.64 9.39
C ASN A 55 -10.12 12.90 8.12
N ASN A 56 -9.33 12.99 7.06
CA ASN A 56 -9.52 12.15 5.88
C ASN A 56 -8.52 10.99 5.94
N ILE A 57 -9.02 9.78 5.69
CA ILE A 57 -8.25 8.56 5.60
C ILE A 57 -8.45 7.96 4.21
N ILE A 58 -7.35 7.66 3.53
CA ILE A 58 -7.37 7.02 2.21
C ILE A 58 -6.87 5.58 2.38
N ALA A 59 -7.79 4.63 2.26
CA ALA A 59 -7.53 3.20 2.31
C ALA A 59 -7.11 2.70 0.91
N ILE A 60 -5.83 2.42 0.75
CA ILE A 60 -5.20 2.02 -0.51
C ILE A 60 -5.01 0.50 -0.53
N GLY A 61 -5.59 -0.15 -1.53
CA GLY A 61 -5.35 -1.56 -1.82
C GLY A 61 -6.61 -2.41 -1.94
N ASP A 62 -6.39 -3.62 -2.44
CA ASP A 62 -7.44 -4.62 -2.70
C ASP A 62 -7.99 -5.26 -1.43
N GLY A 63 -7.22 -5.21 -0.33
CA GLY A 63 -7.64 -5.69 1.00
C GLY A 63 -8.94 -5.05 1.51
N PHE A 64 -9.43 -4.02 0.82
CA PHE A 64 -10.66 -3.28 1.12
C PHE A 64 -11.75 -3.42 0.04
N VAL A 65 -11.48 -4.00 -1.15
CA VAL A 65 -12.36 -3.89 -2.35
C VAL A 65 -13.41 -5.01 -2.46
N ASN A 66 -13.21 -6.16 -1.82
CA ASN A 66 -14.13 -7.30 -1.93
C ASN A 66 -15.37 -7.22 -1.01
N GLY A 67 -16.17 -6.17 -1.21
CA GLY A 67 -17.62 -6.22 -0.98
C GLY A 67 -18.11 -6.35 0.47
N GLN A 68 -17.28 -6.12 1.47
CA GLN A 68 -17.77 -5.93 2.83
C GLN A 68 -17.69 -4.45 3.19
N VAL A 69 -18.84 -3.80 3.03
CA VAL A 69 -19.18 -2.45 3.49
C VAL A 69 -18.75 -2.19 4.96
N ASN A 70 -18.42 -3.23 5.73
CA ASN A 70 -17.95 -3.11 7.11
C ASN A 70 -16.61 -2.41 7.32
N PHE A 71 -15.56 -2.57 6.49
CA PHE A 71 -14.27 -1.98 6.89
C PHE A 71 -14.30 -0.45 6.86
N ILE A 72 -14.74 0.13 5.74
CA ILE A 72 -14.78 1.58 5.55
C ILE A 72 -15.70 2.21 6.59
N ASP A 73 -16.88 1.62 6.82
CA ASP A 73 -17.82 2.09 7.82
C ASP A 73 -17.29 1.91 9.25
N ALA A 74 -16.69 0.76 9.58
CA ALA A 74 -16.11 0.50 10.89
C ALA A 74 -14.97 1.48 11.18
N LEU A 75 -14.04 1.70 10.24
CA LEU A 75 -12.94 2.64 10.44
C LEU A 75 -13.45 4.08 10.50
N SER A 76 -14.40 4.45 9.64
CA SER A 76 -15.04 5.78 9.66
C SER A 76 -15.66 6.09 11.02
N ASN A 77 -16.36 5.11 11.61
CA ASN A 77 -16.97 5.22 12.93
C ASN A 77 -15.92 5.25 14.05
N ASP A 78 -14.98 4.30 14.06
CA ASP A 78 -13.96 4.16 15.11
C ASP A 78 -12.98 5.35 15.16
N ALA A 79 -12.65 5.92 14.00
CA ALA A 79 -11.73 7.04 13.86
C ALA A 79 -12.44 8.41 13.78
N ASN A 80 -13.77 8.45 13.71
CA ASN A 80 -14.56 9.65 13.42
C ASN A 80 -14.00 10.43 12.21
N ALA A 81 -13.74 9.72 11.11
CA ALA A 81 -13.00 10.21 9.95
C ALA A 81 -13.79 9.99 8.64
N ASN A 82 -13.50 10.78 7.62
CA ASN A 82 -13.93 10.48 6.26
C ASN A 82 -12.99 9.42 5.68
N VAL A 83 -13.49 8.22 5.42
CA VAL A 83 -12.68 7.13 4.85
C VAL A 83 -13.06 6.93 3.39
N THR A 84 -12.09 7.05 2.49
CA THR A 84 -12.25 6.76 1.07
C THR A 84 -11.34 5.62 0.67
N GLN A 85 -11.71 4.92 -0.40
CA GLN A 85 -10.96 3.79 -0.90
C GLN A 85 -10.31 4.11 -2.25
N PHE A 86 -9.10 3.58 -2.45
CA PHE A 86 -8.38 3.70 -3.71
C PHE A 86 -7.77 2.36 -4.13
N GLY A 87 -7.95 2.01 -5.41
CA GLY A 87 -7.49 0.75 -5.99
C GLY A 87 -8.57 0.03 -6.79
N GLY A 88 -8.29 -1.22 -7.15
CA GLY A 88 -9.16 -2.11 -7.91
C GLY A 88 -9.24 -3.50 -7.30
N VAL A 89 -10.26 -4.25 -7.73
CA VAL A 89 -10.49 -5.64 -7.28
C VAL A 89 -9.31 -6.50 -7.70
N SER A 90 -8.74 -7.22 -6.74
CA SER A 90 -7.58 -8.11 -6.95
C SER A 90 -6.34 -7.39 -7.50
N ASP A 91 -6.24 -6.07 -7.30
CA ASP A 91 -5.04 -5.33 -7.67
C ASP A 91 -3.81 -5.90 -6.95
N THR A 92 -2.71 -5.99 -7.69
CA THR A 92 -1.36 -6.09 -7.14
C THR A 92 -0.89 -4.71 -6.66
N SER A 93 0.20 -4.67 -5.89
CA SER A 93 0.87 -3.42 -5.53
C SER A 93 1.32 -2.63 -6.76
N THR A 94 1.60 -3.31 -7.88
CA THR A 94 1.99 -2.67 -9.14
C THR A 94 0.78 -1.94 -9.75
N ASP A 95 -0.38 -2.60 -9.76
CA ASP A 95 -1.63 -2.01 -10.26
C ASP A 95 -2.00 -0.75 -9.47
N VAL A 96 -1.94 -0.83 -8.14
CA VAL A 96 -2.21 0.30 -7.26
C VAL A 96 -1.25 1.46 -7.54
N ALA A 97 0.05 1.20 -7.70
CA ALA A 97 1.02 2.24 -7.98
C ALA A 97 0.84 2.87 -9.36
N ILE A 98 0.44 2.09 -10.37
CA ILE A 98 0.05 2.61 -11.69
C ILE A 98 -1.19 3.49 -11.58
N ARG A 99 -2.25 2.99 -10.91
CA ARG A 99 -3.49 3.76 -10.69
C ARG A 99 -3.20 5.06 -9.96
N ALA A 100 -2.32 5.04 -8.96
CA ALA A 100 -1.88 6.21 -8.22
C ALA A 100 -0.99 7.16 -9.06
N ASN A 101 -0.74 6.88 -10.33
CA ASN A 101 0.25 7.54 -11.19
C ASN A 101 1.67 7.56 -10.59
N ALA A 102 1.96 6.73 -9.59
CA ALA A 102 3.28 6.62 -8.97
C ALA A 102 4.26 5.83 -9.85
N LEU A 103 3.73 4.96 -10.70
CA LEU A 103 4.45 4.30 -11.78
C LEU A 103 3.86 4.71 -13.13
N ASN A 104 4.70 5.26 -14.00
CA ASN A 104 4.32 5.53 -15.37
C ASN A 104 4.35 4.23 -16.19
N VAL A 105 3.34 4.05 -17.02
CA VAL A 105 3.26 2.92 -17.96
C VAL A 105 3.13 3.43 -19.39
N TYR A 106 3.58 2.60 -20.31
CA TYR A 106 3.73 2.96 -21.71
C TYR A 106 3.15 1.87 -22.61
N VAL A 107 2.77 2.25 -23.82
CA VAL A 107 2.47 1.32 -24.92
C VAL A 107 3.43 1.57 -26.07
N ASN A 108 3.64 0.56 -26.90
CA ASN A 108 4.45 0.66 -28.09
C ASN A 108 3.95 -0.31 -29.17
N ASN A 109 4.25 -0.01 -30.43
CA ASN A 109 3.95 -0.85 -31.60
C ASN A 109 2.47 -1.27 -31.69
N ILE A 110 1.56 -0.32 -31.50
CA ILE A 110 0.12 -0.52 -31.69
C ILE A 110 -0.42 0.43 -32.75
N THR A 111 -1.47 0.01 -33.44
CA THR A 111 -2.28 0.89 -34.32
C THR A 111 -3.64 1.07 -33.70
N ILE A 112 -3.93 2.28 -33.23
CA ILE A 112 -5.26 2.61 -32.70
C ILE A 112 -6.18 2.82 -33.91
N PRO A 113 -7.22 1.98 -34.11
CA PRO A 113 -8.08 2.00 -35.30
C PRO A 113 -8.88 3.29 -35.37
N SER A 114 -9.33 3.71 -36.56
CA SER A 114 -10.16 4.93 -36.72
C SER A 114 -11.52 4.85 -36.02
N SER A 115 -12.07 3.65 -35.86
CA SER A 115 -13.31 3.39 -35.10
C SER A 115 -13.05 3.31 -33.59
N VAL A 116 -14.12 3.16 -32.81
CA VAL A 116 -14.06 2.87 -31.36
C VAL A 116 -13.77 1.39 -31.04
N SER A 117 -13.39 0.60 -32.05
CA SER A 117 -13.07 -0.81 -31.88
C SER A 117 -11.82 -0.98 -31.00
N PRO A 118 -11.80 -1.95 -30.08
CA PRO A 118 -10.67 -2.17 -29.19
C PRO A 118 -9.44 -2.66 -29.97
N VAL A 119 -8.25 -2.23 -29.53
CA VAL A 119 -6.97 -2.79 -29.95
C VAL A 119 -6.26 -3.41 -28.75
N ALA A 120 -5.71 -4.60 -28.91
CA ALA A 120 -4.92 -5.24 -27.86
C ALA A 120 -3.63 -4.44 -27.61
N ILE A 121 -3.28 -4.26 -26.34
CA ILE A 121 -2.09 -3.54 -25.93
C ILE A 121 -1.25 -4.37 -24.96
N THR A 122 0.03 -4.03 -24.88
CA THR A 122 0.93 -4.48 -23.82
C THR A 122 1.44 -3.25 -23.10
N LEU A 123 1.44 -3.29 -21.77
CA LEU A 123 2.02 -2.24 -20.96
C LEU A 123 3.52 -2.47 -20.82
N TYR A 124 4.27 -1.37 -20.79
CA TYR A 124 5.71 -1.36 -20.62
C TYR A 124 6.11 -0.37 -19.54
N ASN A 125 7.24 -0.59 -18.89
CA ASN A 125 7.91 0.44 -18.09
C ASN A 125 8.70 1.39 -19.00
N GLN A 126 9.34 2.40 -18.40
CA GLN A 126 10.12 3.41 -19.14
C GLN A 126 11.34 2.81 -19.87
N GLN A 127 11.83 1.65 -19.43
CA GLN A 127 12.94 0.92 -20.05
C GLN A 127 12.47 0.03 -21.23
N GLY A 128 11.16 -0.05 -21.47
CA GLY A 128 10.58 -0.89 -22.53
C GLY A 128 10.39 -2.36 -22.14
N GLU A 129 10.49 -2.69 -20.85
CA GLU A 129 10.20 -4.03 -20.33
C GLU A 129 8.70 -4.19 -20.12
N SER A 130 8.15 -5.33 -20.53
CA SER A 130 6.71 -5.59 -20.42
C SER A 130 6.25 -5.69 -18.96
N LEU A 131 5.10 -5.11 -18.67
CA LEU A 131 4.42 -5.16 -17.38
C LEU A 131 3.12 -5.95 -17.52
N ASP A 132 2.97 -6.95 -16.66
CA ASP A 132 1.72 -7.66 -16.46
C ASP A 132 0.94 -6.97 -15.34
N ALA A 133 -0.07 -6.17 -15.71
CA ALA A 133 -0.78 -5.27 -14.81
C ALA A 133 -2.17 -4.88 -15.35
N LEU A 134 -2.98 -4.30 -14.47
CA LEU A 134 -4.33 -3.77 -14.69
C LEU A 134 -5.34 -4.84 -15.13
N HIS A 135 -5.36 -5.98 -14.45
CA HIS A 135 -6.31 -7.08 -14.73
C HIS A 135 -7.72 -6.84 -14.18
N GLY A 136 -7.84 -5.98 -13.16
CA GLY A 136 -9.09 -5.65 -12.49
C GLY A 136 -9.67 -4.29 -12.90
N LYS A 137 -10.96 -4.11 -12.61
CA LYS A 137 -11.58 -2.77 -12.59
C LYS A 137 -11.20 -2.03 -11.31
N GLY A 138 -11.01 -0.72 -11.40
CA GLY A 138 -10.61 0.09 -10.25
C GLY A 138 -10.53 1.57 -10.59
N THR A 139 -10.19 2.38 -9.60
CA THR A 139 -10.19 3.84 -9.74
C THR A 139 -9.14 4.36 -10.71
N ASN A 140 -9.39 5.55 -11.26
CA ASN A 140 -8.41 6.42 -11.91
C ASN A 140 -7.77 5.92 -13.23
N PHE A 141 -8.20 4.76 -13.74
CA PHE A 141 -7.67 4.20 -14.99
C PHE A 141 -8.75 3.68 -15.95
N ASP A 142 -10.02 4.02 -15.68
CA ASP A 142 -11.14 3.76 -16.59
C ASP A 142 -11.14 4.72 -17.79
N ASN A 143 -10.54 5.91 -17.65
CA ASN A 143 -10.27 6.85 -18.75
C ASN A 143 -8.78 7.15 -18.80
N VAL A 144 -8.19 7.03 -19.99
CA VAL A 144 -6.77 7.28 -20.22
C VAL A 144 -6.56 8.04 -21.53
N THR A 145 -5.39 8.67 -21.66
CA THR A 145 -4.92 9.26 -22.91
C THR A 145 -3.67 8.53 -23.39
N ILE A 146 -3.64 8.16 -24.68
CA ILE A 146 -2.47 7.58 -25.35
C ILE A 146 -2.15 8.41 -26.59
N GLY A 147 -1.02 9.10 -26.60
CA GLY A 147 -0.61 9.93 -27.74
C GLY A 147 -1.62 11.03 -28.10
N GLY A 148 -2.30 11.59 -27.09
CA GLY A 148 -3.35 12.59 -27.28
C GLY A 148 -4.73 12.03 -27.66
N ILE A 149 -4.91 10.70 -27.67
CA ILE A 149 -6.20 10.05 -27.94
C ILE A 149 -6.81 9.57 -26.63
N GLU A 150 -7.95 10.15 -26.27
CA GLU A 150 -8.75 9.74 -25.12
C GLU A 150 -9.45 8.40 -25.38
N GLY A 151 -9.45 7.53 -24.38
CA GLY A 151 -10.10 6.23 -24.43
C GLY A 151 -10.14 5.54 -23.09
N GLN A 152 -10.38 4.24 -23.12
CA GLN A 152 -10.58 3.42 -21.93
C GLN A 152 -9.77 2.13 -22.05
N LEU A 153 -9.26 1.66 -20.91
CA LEU A 153 -8.63 0.34 -20.82
C LEU A 153 -9.65 -0.70 -20.37
N SER A 154 -9.54 -1.90 -20.94
CA SER A 154 -10.35 -3.04 -20.51
C SER A 154 -9.54 -4.32 -20.57
N TYR A 155 -9.61 -5.12 -19.51
CA TYR A 155 -8.97 -6.42 -19.47
C TYR A 155 -10.00 -7.52 -19.74
N ASN A 156 -9.70 -8.39 -20.70
CA ASN A 156 -10.53 -9.54 -21.01
C ASN A 156 -9.97 -10.79 -20.32
N GLN A 157 -10.76 -11.33 -19.39
CA GLN A 157 -10.39 -12.50 -18.59
C GLN A 157 -10.32 -13.80 -19.39
N GLN A 158 -11.03 -13.90 -20.54
CA GLN A 158 -11.07 -15.11 -21.35
C GLN A 158 -9.79 -15.30 -22.17
N ASP A 159 -9.29 -14.23 -22.80
CA ASP A 159 -8.09 -14.26 -23.62
C ASP A 159 -6.83 -13.72 -22.90
N LYS A 160 -7.00 -13.22 -21.67
CA LYS A 160 -5.95 -12.66 -20.81
C LYS A 160 -5.21 -11.49 -21.46
N LYS A 161 -5.95 -10.59 -22.10
CA LYS A 161 -5.38 -9.41 -22.78
C LYS A 161 -5.98 -8.11 -22.29
N LEU A 162 -5.13 -7.09 -22.26
CA LEU A 162 -5.54 -5.70 -22.07
C LEU A 162 -5.82 -5.06 -23.42
N TYR A 163 -6.89 -4.27 -23.47
CA TYR A 163 -7.35 -3.58 -24.67
C TYR A 163 -7.49 -2.09 -24.41
N PHE A 164 -7.22 -1.28 -25.42
CA PHE A 164 -7.56 0.14 -25.47
C PHE A 164 -8.64 0.38 -26.52
N SER A 165 -9.67 1.14 -26.15
CA SER A 165 -10.69 1.64 -27.08
C SER A 165 -10.74 3.16 -26.98
N ARG A 166 -10.62 3.86 -28.11
CA ARG A 166 -10.83 5.31 -28.15
C ARG A 166 -12.29 5.67 -27.86
N ASN A 167 -12.53 6.81 -27.22
CA ASN A 167 -13.88 7.26 -26.88
C ASN A 167 -14.71 7.68 -28.10
N ASN A 168 -14.07 8.32 -29.10
CA ASN A 168 -14.72 8.83 -30.30
C ASN A 168 -13.99 8.36 -31.56
N ALA A 169 -14.73 8.12 -32.64
CA ALA A 169 -14.12 7.81 -33.93
C ALA A 169 -13.22 8.97 -34.39
N GLY A 170 -12.14 8.67 -35.11
CA GLY A 170 -11.19 9.65 -35.59
C GLY A 170 -10.19 9.06 -36.56
N LYS A 171 -9.01 9.68 -36.69
CA LYS A 171 -7.96 9.18 -37.58
C LYS A 171 -7.30 7.93 -36.99
N GLU A 172 -7.07 6.91 -37.82
CA GLU A 172 -6.18 5.80 -37.45
C GLU A 172 -4.79 6.35 -37.10
N THR A 173 -4.24 5.90 -35.98
CA THR A 173 -2.98 6.44 -35.46
C THR A 173 -2.06 5.31 -35.04
N ALA A 174 -0.88 5.26 -35.64
CA ALA A 174 0.18 4.32 -35.28
C ALA A 174 1.03 4.90 -34.13
N ILE A 175 1.19 4.12 -33.07
CA ILE A 175 2.10 4.38 -31.96
C ILE A 175 3.33 3.51 -32.17
N THR A 176 4.39 4.11 -32.73
CA THR A 176 5.63 3.40 -33.15
C THR A 176 6.80 3.59 -32.20
N LYS A 177 6.61 4.39 -31.15
CA LYS A 177 7.57 4.60 -30.07
C LYS A 177 6.89 4.46 -28.73
N LEU A 178 7.68 4.16 -27.71
CA LEU A 178 7.23 4.09 -26.32
C LEU A 178 6.49 5.37 -25.93
N THR A 179 5.18 5.26 -25.75
CA THR A 179 4.26 6.38 -25.53
C THR A 179 3.52 6.16 -24.23
N GLN A 180 3.55 7.15 -23.34
CA GLN A 180 2.94 7.04 -22.02
C GLN A 180 1.42 6.86 -22.14
N VAL A 181 0.88 5.99 -21.29
CA VAL A 181 -0.55 5.95 -21.00
C VAL A 181 -0.79 6.88 -19.82
N GLU A 182 -1.51 7.96 -20.06
CA GLU A 182 -1.80 8.97 -19.06
C GLU A 182 -3.16 8.66 -18.42
N GLY A 183 -3.14 8.26 -17.15
CA GLY A 183 -4.35 8.06 -16.35
C GLY A 183 -4.98 9.38 -15.90
N GLN A 184 -6.15 9.29 -15.28
CA GLN A 184 -6.77 10.45 -14.63
C GLN A 184 -5.85 11.01 -13.53
N LYS A 185 -6.00 12.30 -13.20
CA LYS A 185 -5.22 12.91 -12.13
C LYS A 185 -5.72 12.41 -10.77
N VAL A 186 -4.81 11.92 -9.94
CA VAL A 186 -5.07 11.60 -8.54
C VAL A 186 -4.70 12.79 -7.66
N GLU A 187 -5.60 13.18 -6.76
CA GLU A 187 -5.39 14.27 -5.81
C GLU A 187 -5.23 13.75 -4.38
N PHE A 188 -4.11 13.07 -4.14
CA PHE A 188 -3.69 12.71 -2.78
C PHE A 188 -3.09 13.92 -2.08
N ASN A 189 -3.63 14.26 -0.91
CA ASN A 189 -3.17 15.37 -0.08
C ASN A 189 -2.16 14.89 0.97
N ALA A 190 -1.02 15.56 1.09
CA ALA A 190 0.02 15.23 2.07
C ALA A 190 -0.44 15.30 3.54
N ASN A 191 -1.53 16.04 3.83
CA ASN A 191 -2.08 16.18 5.18
C ASN A 191 -3.08 15.08 5.58
N ASP A 192 -3.60 14.34 4.60
CA ASP A 192 -4.47 13.19 4.84
C ASP A 192 -3.67 12.03 5.42
N THR A 193 -4.36 11.05 6.00
CA THR A 193 -3.74 9.82 6.52
C THR A 193 -4.01 8.67 5.56
N TYR A 194 -3.03 7.80 5.37
CA TYR A 194 -3.10 6.71 4.39
C TYR A 194 -3.00 5.35 5.07
N VAL A 195 -3.70 4.36 4.53
CA VAL A 195 -3.53 2.96 4.93
C VAL A 195 -3.18 2.17 3.68
N PHE A 196 -2.03 1.51 3.69
CA PHE A 196 -1.65 0.58 2.65
C PHE A 196 -1.92 -0.84 3.14
N PHE A 197 -2.87 -1.51 2.49
CA PHE A 197 -3.08 -2.95 2.64
C PHE A 197 -3.01 -3.59 1.25
N VAL A 198 -1.77 -3.73 0.77
CA VAL A 198 -1.42 -4.11 -0.59
C VAL A 198 -0.42 -5.25 -0.59
N GLY A 199 -0.37 -6.00 -1.69
CA GLY A 199 0.64 -7.03 -1.91
C GLY A 199 0.14 -8.46 -1.70
N GLN A 200 -1.09 -8.65 -1.21
CA GLN A 200 -1.65 -9.98 -0.99
C GLN A 200 -1.96 -10.73 -2.30
N ASN A 201 -2.07 -10.02 -3.42
CA ASN A 201 -2.18 -10.58 -4.77
C ASN A 201 -0.88 -10.49 -5.58
N ASP A 202 0.22 -9.99 -5.02
CA ASP A 202 1.47 -9.87 -5.78
C ASP A 202 1.96 -11.27 -6.20
N PRO A 203 2.48 -11.42 -7.43
CA PRO A 203 3.04 -12.71 -7.84
C PRO A 203 4.20 -13.10 -6.91
N TYR A 204 4.20 -14.35 -6.47
CA TYR A 204 5.25 -14.88 -5.62
C TYR A 204 6.49 -15.29 -6.42
N TYR A 205 7.62 -14.68 -6.11
CA TYR A 205 8.95 -15.12 -6.51
C TYR A 205 9.98 -14.61 -5.50
N LYS A 206 11.20 -15.14 -5.54
CA LYS A 206 12.25 -14.72 -4.60
C LYS A 206 12.49 -13.20 -4.72
N GLY A 207 12.23 -12.48 -3.63
CA GLY A 207 12.39 -11.02 -3.56
C GLY A 207 11.18 -10.22 -4.06
N SER A 208 10.03 -10.84 -4.36
CA SER A 208 8.84 -10.12 -4.82
C SER A 208 8.34 -9.09 -3.80
N ILE A 209 8.57 -9.29 -2.50
CA ILE A 209 8.24 -8.32 -1.44
C ILE A 209 8.91 -6.95 -1.62
N PHE A 210 10.12 -6.92 -2.18
CA PHE A 210 10.80 -5.64 -2.48
C PHE A 210 10.07 -4.86 -3.57
N LYS A 211 9.37 -5.53 -4.48
CA LYS A 211 8.50 -4.86 -5.47
C LYS A 211 7.32 -4.18 -4.77
N THR A 212 6.68 -4.87 -3.82
CA THR A 212 5.60 -4.30 -3.00
C THR A 212 6.08 -3.05 -2.24
N ILE A 213 7.24 -3.14 -1.59
CA ILE A 213 7.87 -2.02 -0.87
C ILE A 213 8.15 -0.84 -1.80
N ASN A 214 8.80 -1.10 -2.95
CA ASN A 214 9.12 -0.06 -3.92
C ASN A 214 7.87 0.64 -4.45
N ASN A 215 6.78 -0.11 -4.66
CA ASN A 215 5.51 0.44 -5.12
C ASN A 215 4.84 1.33 -4.07
N ILE A 216 4.82 0.91 -2.80
CA ILE A 216 4.34 1.76 -1.69
C ILE A 216 5.19 3.02 -1.58
N ASN A 217 6.51 2.88 -1.57
CA ASN A 217 7.45 4.00 -1.47
C ASN A 217 7.33 4.97 -2.65
N ALA A 218 7.04 4.49 -3.86
CA ALA A 218 6.80 5.34 -5.02
C ALA A 218 5.56 6.23 -4.82
N ILE A 219 4.47 5.69 -4.25
CA ILE A 219 3.26 6.46 -3.93
C ILE A 219 3.56 7.47 -2.83
N VAL A 220 4.16 7.02 -1.72
CA VAL A 220 4.52 7.86 -0.57
C VAL A 220 5.38 9.05 -1.02
N LYS A 221 6.42 8.79 -1.82
CA LYS A 221 7.32 9.81 -2.35
C LYS A 221 6.64 10.77 -3.31
N LYS A 222 5.82 10.27 -4.24
CA LYS A 222 5.14 11.11 -5.24
C LYS A 222 4.23 12.16 -4.61
N TYR A 223 3.55 11.79 -3.52
CA TYR A 223 2.55 12.65 -2.88
C TYR A 223 3.01 13.25 -1.55
N ASN A 224 4.29 13.07 -1.19
CA ASN A 224 4.87 13.57 0.07
C ASN A 224 4.05 13.14 1.30
N ILE A 225 3.65 11.86 1.32
CA ILE A 225 2.80 11.30 2.38
C ILE A 225 3.66 11.05 3.62
N ASN A 226 3.30 11.67 4.73
CA ASN A 226 4.01 11.49 6.00
C ASN A 226 3.18 10.74 7.06
N LYS A 227 1.85 10.68 6.90
CA LYS A 227 0.94 9.99 7.81
C LYS A 227 0.41 8.73 7.14
N TYR A 228 0.99 7.58 7.45
CA TYR A 228 0.54 6.33 6.86
C TYR A 228 0.76 5.12 7.76
N VAL A 229 -0.03 4.08 7.51
CA VAL A 229 0.12 2.76 8.12
C VAL A 229 0.25 1.72 7.00
N VAL A 230 1.20 0.80 7.13
CA VAL A 230 1.35 -0.36 6.24
C VAL A 230 0.92 -1.61 6.99
N VAL A 231 -0.14 -2.26 6.52
CA VAL A 231 -0.70 -3.47 7.14
C VAL A 231 0.06 -4.69 6.64
N SER A 232 0.43 -5.59 7.56
CA SER A 232 1.06 -6.87 7.26
C SER A 232 0.28 -7.71 6.23
N LEU A 233 0.98 -8.50 5.42
CA LEU A 233 0.37 -9.58 4.65
C LEU A 233 -0.21 -10.65 5.59
N THR A 234 -1.33 -11.28 5.21
CA THR A 234 -2.06 -12.16 6.13
C THR A 234 -2.03 -13.63 5.73
N SER A 235 -2.00 -13.97 4.45
CA SER A 235 -2.29 -15.34 3.99
C SER A 235 -1.04 -16.21 3.81
N LYS A 236 -0.74 -17.05 4.82
CA LYS A 236 0.20 -18.17 4.68
C LYS A 236 -0.28 -19.23 3.67
N ARG A 237 -1.59 -19.27 3.40
CA ARG A 237 -2.17 -20.18 2.39
C ARG A 237 -1.75 -19.78 0.96
N HIS A 238 -1.41 -18.50 0.76
CA HIS A 238 -0.95 -17.98 -0.52
C HIS A 238 0.59 -17.84 -0.58
N TYR A 239 1.22 -17.38 0.52
CA TYR A 239 2.66 -17.27 0.63
C TYR A 239 3.19 -18.08 1.81
N GLU A 240 3.92 -19.16 1.54
CA GLU A 240 4.48 -20.01 2.60
C GLU A 240 5.44 -19.25 3.52
N ILE A 241 6.19 -18.30 2.95
CA ILE A 241 7.17 -17.45 3.64
C ILE A 241 6.60 -16.08 4.09
N VAL A 242 5.27 -15.96 4.24
CA VAL A 242 4.61 -14.68 4.58
C VAL A 242 5.19 -14.02 5.84
N ASP A 243 5.67 -14.82 6.80
CA ASP A 243 6.26 -14.31 8.05
C ASP A 243 7.61 -13.61 7.75
N ASP A 244 8.48 -14.21 6.94
CA ASP A 244 9.73 -13.59 6.48
C ASP A 244 9.45 -12.32 5.63
N MET A 245 8.43 -12.34 4.79
CA MET A 245 8.03 -11.17 3.99
C MET A 245 7.56 -10.02 4.90
N ASN A 246 6.82 -10.34 5.96
CA ASN A 246 6.37 -9.37 6.95
C ASN A 246 7.50 -8.81 7.82
N ASP A 247 8.53 -9.61 8.12
CA ASP A 247 9.74 -9.11 8.79
C ASP A 247 10.45 -8.04 7.94
N VAL A 248 10.50 -8.23 6.62
CA VAL A 248 11.06 -7.22 5.70
C VAL A 248 10.18 -5.95 5.65
N LEU A 249 8.85 -6.10 5.60
CA LEU A 249 7.94 -4.94 5.67
C LEU A 249 8.09 -4.17 6.98
N LYS A 250 8.22 -4.89 8.10
CA LYS A 250 8.41 -4.31 9.42
C LYS A 250 9.70 -3.51 9.52
N GLU A 251 10.80 -4.06 9.02
CA GLU A 251 12.10 -3.37 9.02
C GLU A 251 12.07 -2.11 8.14
N GLU A 252 11.45 -2.19 6.96
CA GLU A 252 11.33 -1.06 6.04
C GLU A 252 10.46 0.07 6.62
N PHE A 253 9.26 -0.25 7.10
CA PHE A 253 8.26 0.74 7.48
C PHE A 253 8.27 1.12 8.97
N LYS A 254 9.00 0.37 9.81
CA LYS A 254 9.24 0.68 11.23
C LYS A 254 7.94 1.02 11.97
N ASP A 255 7.85 2.23 12.52
CA ASP A 255 6.68 2.67 13.28
C ASP A 255 5.42 2.75 12.44
N HIS A 256 5.51 2.86 11.11
CA HIS A 256 4.34 2.82 10.22
C HIS A 256 3.79 1.41 10.00
N TYR A 257 4.53 0.35 10.34
CA TYR A 257 4.08 -1.02 10.16
C TYR A 257 3.07 -1.45 11.24
N LEU A 258 2.01 -2.13 10.80
CA LEU A 258 1.00 -2.77 11.65
C LEU A 258 1.07 -4.30 11.47
N ASP A 259 1.49 -5.00 12.52
CA ASP A 259 1.56 -6.47 12.57
C ASP A 259 0.18 -7.11 12.82
N PHE A 260 -0.71 -6.94 11.85
CA PHE A 260 -2.08 -7.43 11.94
C PHE A 260 -2.17 -8.95 11.88
N ARG A 261 -1.27 -9.61 11.13
CA ARG A 261 -1.22 -11.06 11.02
C ARG A 261 -0.92 -11.72 12.36
N THR A 262 0.10 -11.27 13.08
CA THR A 262 0.40 -11.82 14.42
C THR A 262 -0.78 -11.59 15.36
N TYR A 263 -1.38 -10.40 15.33
CA TYR A 263 -2.58 -10.10 16.13
C TYR A 263 -3.74 -11.09 15.87
N LEU A 264 -4.03 -11.41 14.62
CA LEU A 264 -5.08 -12.37 14.25
C LEU A 264 -4.79 -13.79 14.78
N LEU A 265 -3.51 -14.19 14.81
CA LEU A 265 -3.09 -15.52 15.28
C LEU A 265 -3.12 -15.64 16.82
N THR A 266 -2.90 -14.55 17.55
CA THR A 266 -2.79 -14.57 19.02
C THR A 266 -4.04 -14.12 19.74
N SER A 267 -4.74 -13.12 19.21
CA SER A 267 -5.80 -12.38 19.92
C SER A 267 -7.08 -12.21 19.10
N GLY A 268 -7.03 -12.35 17.78
CA GLY A 268 -8.15 -12.04 16.89
C GLY A 268 -9.46 -12.76 17.26
N LEU A 269 -9.45 -14.07 17.49
CA LEU A 269 -10.68 -14.80 17.86
C LEU A 269 -11.26 -14.32 19.19
N LYS A 270 -10.40 -14.11 20.19
CA LYS A 270 -10.80 -13.66 21.53
C LYS A 270 -11.44 -12.29 21.46
N ASP A 271 -10.80 -11.36 20.76
CA ASP A 271 -11.26 -9.98 20.65
C ASP A 271 -12.50 -9.84 19.76
N ALA A 272 -12.70 -10.78 18.82
CA ALA A 272 -13.95 -10.92 18.07
C ALA A 272 -15.09 -11.60 18.88
N GLY A 273 -14.82 -12.06 20.11
CA GLY A 273 -15.80 -12.82 20.90
C GLY A 273 -16.14 -14.20 20.34
N ILE A 274 -15.28 -14.75 19.48
CA ILE A 274 -15.47 -16.04 18.82
C ILE A 274 -14.83 -17.14 19.68
N GLN A 275 -15.62 -18.15 20.05
CA GLN A 275 -15.09 -19.36 20.67
C GLN A 275 -14.33 -20.18 19.61
N PRO A 276 -13.04 -20.50 19.83
CA PRO A 276 -12.25 -21.22 18.82
C PRO A 276 -12.81 -22.59 18.47
N THR A 277 -12.91 -22.87 17.17
CA THR A 277 -13.27 -24.21 16.68
C THR A 277 -12.05 -25.14 16.63
N LYS A 278 -12.30 -26.43 16.37
CA LYS A 278 -11.22 -27.40 16.08
C LYS A 278 -10.40 -27.00 14.84
N GLN A 279 -11.05 -26.43 13.83
CA GLN A 279 -10.38 -25.98 12.62
C GLN A 279 -9.48 -24.77 12.92
N ASP A 280 -9.97 -23.79 13.69
CA ASP A 280 -9.16 -22.63 14.09
C ASP A 280 -7.91 -23.04 14.88
N THR A 281 -8.06 -24.00 15.79
CA THR A 281 -6.93 -24.55 16.55
C THR A 281 -5.90 -25.22 15.63
N THR A 282 -6.37 -25.88 14.56
CA THR A 282 -5.49 -26.51 13.56
C THR A 282 -4.80 -25.45 12.70
N ASP A 283 -5.54 -24.43 12.28
CA ASP A 283 -5.01 -23.31 11.49
C ASP A 283 -3.92 -22.57 12.26
N ILE A 284 -4.16 -22.20 13.53
CA ILE A 284 -3.18 -21.51 14.39
C ILE A 284 -1.91 -22.34 14.56
N LYS A 285 -2.03 -23.66 14.78
CA LYS A 285 -0.87 -24.56 14.85
C LYS A 285 -0.06 -24.60 13.55
N GLN A 286 -0.72 -24.41 12.41
CA GLN A 286 -0.09 -24.31 11.09
C GLN A 286 0.28 -22.86 10.72
N GLN A 287 0.16 -21.91 11.65
CA GLN A 287 0.35 -20.47 11.42
C GLN A 287 -0.50 -19.92 10.26
N LYS A 288 -1.70 -20.46 10.08
CA LYS A 288 -2.71 -19.93 9.16
C LYS A 288 -3.70 -19.10 9.96
N ILE A 289 -4.19 -18.02 9.35
CA ILE A 289 -5.27 -17.22 9.95
C ILE A 289 -6.46 -18.16 10.22
N PRO A 290 -7.06 -18.10 11.43
CA PRO A 290 -8.23 -18.91 11.79
C PRO A 290 -9.34 -18.82 10.74
N THR A 291 -9.86 -19.97 10.31
CA THR A 291 -10.95 -20.07 9.34
C THR A 291 -12.17 -19.24 9.78
N SER A 292 -12.47 -19.16 11.07
CA SER A 292 -13.59 -18.36 11.59
C SER A 292 -13.43 -16.84 11.42
N LEU A 293 -12.28 -16.34 10.99
CA LEU A 293 -12.04 -14.93 10.65
C LEU A 293 -12.05 -14.67 9.13
N LEU A 294 -12.21 -15.71 8.31
CA LEU A 294 -12.15 -15.61 6.86
C LEU A 294 -13.50 -15.92 6.22
N ASN A 295 -13.66 -15.49 4.97
CA ASN A 295 -14.75 -15.94 4.12
C ASN A 295 -14.46 -17.35 3.59
N GLN A 296 -15.41 -17.92 2.84
CA GLN A 296 -15.32 -19.29 2.29
C GLN A 296 -14.11 -19.51 1.37
N ASP A 297 -13.58 -18.45 0.76
CA ASP A 297 -12.37 -18.50 -0.08
C ASP A 297 -11.08 -18.74 0.74
N LEU A 298 -11.14 -18.67 2.07
CA LEU A 298 -10.02 -18.78 3.00
C LEU A 298 -8.90 -17.77 2.72
N PHE A 299 -9.25 -16.64 2.11
CA PHE A 299 -8.33 -15.60 1.66
C PHE A 299 -8.81 -14.22 2.11
N THR A 300 -10.06 -13.86 1.80
CA THR A 300 -10.64 -12.59 2.21
C THR A 300 -11.16 -12.66 3.64
N GLY A 301 -11.04 -11.56 4.38
CA GLY A 301 -11.56 -11.43 5.74
C GLY A 301 -13.08 -11.33 5.78
N ASN A 302 -13.70 -11.94 6.79
CA ASN A 302 -15.12 -11.75 7.06
C ASN A 302 -15.39 -10.48 7.89
N LYS A 303 -16.64 -10.26 8.33
CA LYS A 303 -17.01 -9.07 9.10
C LYS A 303 -16.12 -8.88 10.34
N SER A 304 -15.94 -9.93 11.14
CA SER A 304 -15.15 -9.86 12.37
C SER A 304 -13.69 -9.49 12.08
N PHE A 305 -13.09 -10.05 11.03
CA PHE A 305 -11.76 -9.63 10.60
C PHE A 305 -11.69 -8.15 10.24
N ASN A 306 -12.69 -7.64 9.50
CA ASN A 306 -12.73 -6.24 9.07
C ASN A 306 -12.95 -5.27 10.24
N ASP A 307 -13.81 -5.63 11.20
CA ASP A 307 -14.03 -4.86 12.43
C ASP A 307 -12.73 -4.79 13.26
N LEU A 308 -12.03 -5.92 13.39
CA LEU A 308 -10.74 -6.00 14.07
C LEU A 308 -9.66 -5.17 13.36
N LEU A 309 -9.61 -5.23 12.03
CA LEU A 309 -8.66 -4.45 11.23
C LEU A 309 -8.88 -2.95 11.42
N ALA A 310 -10.14 -2.49 11.36
CA ALA A 310 -10.51 -1.10 11.61
C ALA A 310 -10.05 -0.63 12.99
N LYS A 311 -10.32 -1.43 14.03
CA LYS A 311 -9.89 -1.14 15.40
C LYS A 311 -8.37 -1.04 15.52
N GLN A 312 -7.64 -2.02 14.98
CA GLN A 312 -6.16 -2.05 15.05
C GLN A 312 -5.53 -0.87 14.29
N ILE A 313 -6.09 -0.50 13.14
CA ILE A 313 -5.65 0.69 12.39
C ILE A 313 -5.92 1.96 13.19
N ASN A 314 -7.12 2.13 13.77
CA ASN A 314 -7.46 3.30 14.57
C ASN A 314 -6.51 3.45 15.78
N GLU A 315 -6.26 2.37 16.51
CA GLU A 315 -5.31 2.33 17.62
C GLU A 315 -3.90 2.70 17.17
N LYS A 316 -3.43 2.13 16.05
CA LYS A 316 -2.12 2.44 15.48
C LYS A 316 -2.00 3.91 15.08
N MET A 317 -3.00 4.47 14.41
CA MET A 317 -2.98 5.87 13.99
C MET A 317 -3.01 6.83 15.19
N LYS A 318 -3.75 6.51 16.26
CA LYS A 318 -3.72 7.27 17.52
C LYS A 318 -2.35 7.20 18.18
N ALA A 319 -1.73 6.01 18.24
CA ALA A 319 -0.39 5.84 18.80
C ALA A 319 0.68 6.63 18.03
N LEU A 320 0.51 6.79 16.71
CA LEU A 320 1.38 7.61 15.86
C LEU A 320 1.03 9.11 15.86
N GLY A 321 -0.04 9.52 16.55
CA GLY A 321 -0.51 10.92 16.60
C GLY A 321 -1.12 11.42 15.28
N TYR A 322 -1.57 10.53 14.39
CA TYR A 322 -2.22 10.92 13.13
C TYR A 322 -3.68 11.31 13.33
N LEU A 323 -4.31 10.70 14.34
CA LEU A 323 -5.66 11.03 14.80
C LEU A 323 -5.56 11.68 16.17
N LYS A 324 -6.44 12.66 16.42
CA LYS A 324 -6.61 13.33 17.71
C LYS A 324 -7.84 12.78 18.41
#